data_AF-A0A927NCL6-F1
#
_entry.id   AF-A0A927NCL6-F1
#
_cell.length_a   1.000
_cell.length_b   1.000
_cell.length_c   1.000
_cell.angle_alpha   90.00
_cell.angle_beta   90.00
_cell.angle_gamma   90.00
#
_symmetry.space_group_name_H-M   'P 1'
#
loop_
_entity.id
_entity.type
_entity.pdbx_description
1 polymer ?
#
loop_
_entity_poly.entity_id
_entity_poly.type
_entity_poly.pdbx_seq_one_letter_code
_entity_poly.pdbx_strand_id
1 'polypeptide(L)'
;MERKIFFEDARTNVLEFFSLEFPTLNIEDVDRFISMFYKLVNYEEESQKIRPTILITSNINSIVRNVQSSKKILFYEDQDMCNFKARIKALMCFCRNDWTIYVNFGENIVEYGIIKKMTSLKDKSLIQEIKKKATLETISRKTNLIILNVYGGGVCELVGARGNKCSVCFNLNSQSEYNWDNEISDFVDACVSKIKTTPKKLQDIRTLITNIFYRVLRDLHGTICLVIDKDYKDKNNFLSDGTWLKEPIEFGKMFLRSSKVDENILRSYADVLTTMLDFDGITIIDNAGRIRAYNVFVEANNDTSKKIVGGARRRAALSVLQNKNKKIIGVYFQSQDGDNFYKEKGDLRKKKKKVRIVGGEVVGDTDDMLPLEIIAKLQLQKKKEEEQQLAELEKARAKAEKEKLEQEKVKQEQLEKEQLEKSKTEDNNELQATQELNSNSSFSE
;
A
#
# COMPACT_ATOMS: atom_id res chain seq x y z
N MET A 1 8.88 -27.84 13.56
CA MET A 1 9.03 -26.57 14.30
C MET A 1 8.03 -25.60 13.69
N GLU A 2 6.94 -25.31 14.39
CA GLU A 2 5.87 -24.44 13.89
C GLU A 2 6.31 -22.98 14.07
N ARG A 3 6.64 -22.30 12.98
CA ARG A 3 7.13 -20.91 13.02
C ARG A 3 5.95 -19.99 12.73
N LYS A 4 5.39 -19.38 13.78
CA LYS A 4 4.37 -18.33 13.65
C LYS A 4 5.09 -17.03 13.28
N ILE A 5 4.83 -16.53 12.08
CA ILE A 5 5.37 -15.26 11.58
C ILE A 5 4.34 -14.19 11.89
N PHE A 6 4.70 -13.21 12.73
CA PHE A 6 3.86 -12.05 13.04
C PHE A 6 4.40 -10.83 12.29
N PHE A 7 3.53 -10.06 11.65
CA PHE A 7 3.87 -8.75 11.10
C PHE A 7 3.84 -7.71 12.24
N GLU A 8 4.88 -7.70 13.09
CA GLU A 8 4.97 -6.78 14.24
C GLU A 8 4.98 -5.29 13.81
N ASP A 9 5.48 -4.98 12.62
CA ASP A 9 5.57 -3.62 12.10
C ASP A 9 4.20 -2.97 11.86
N ALA A 10 3.22 -3.71 11.35
CA ALA A 10 1.92 -3.13 11.00
C ALA A 10 1.15 -2.64 12.23
N ARG A 11 1.14 -3.43 13.32
CA ARG A 11 0.48 -3.03 14.57
C ARG A 11 1.16 -1.80 15.17
N THR A 12 2.49 -1.80 15.21
CA THR A 12 3.28 -0.70 15.78
C THR A 12 3.05 0.60 15.02
N ASN A 13 3.08 0.56 13.68
CA ASN A 13 2.82 1.72 12.83
C ASN A 13 1.41 2.28 13.01
N VAL A 14 0.39 1.42 13.20
CA VAL A 14 -0.97 1.88 13.47
C VAL A 14 -1.08 2.51 14.86
N LEU A 15 -0.47 1.91 15.88
CA LEU A 15 -0.46 2.50 17.23
C LEU A 15 0.22 3.88 17.25
N GLU A 16 1.36 4.00 16.57
CA GLU A 16 2.06 5.29 16.41
C GLU A 16 1.19 6.30 15.67
N PHE A 17 0.53 5.89 14.59
CA PHE A 17 -0.39 6.76 13.86
C PHE A 17 -1.53 7.28 14.76
N PHE A 18 -2.14 6.42 15.57
CA PHE A 18 -3.21 6.82 16.49
C PHE A 18 -2.71 7.75 17.60
N SER A 19 -1.50 7.54 18.13
CA SER A 19 -0.94 8.44 19.15
C SER A 19 -0.67 9.84 18.59
N LEU A 20 -0.30 9.95 17.31
CA LEU A 20 -0.09 11.22 16.62
C LEU A 20 -1.38 11.95 16.27
N GLU A 21 -2.44 11.24 15.84
CA GLU A 21 -3.67 11.85 15.32
C GLU A 21 -4.80 11.95 16.36
N PHE A 22 -4.81 11.04 17.33
CA PHE A 22 -5.84 10.94 18.37
C PHE A 22 -5.22 10.57 19.74
N PRO A 23 -4.36 11.44 20.32
CA PRO A 23 -3.59 11.13 21.53
C PRO A 23 -4.44 10.86 22.77
N THR A 24 -5.69 11.32 22.79
CA THR A 24 -6.60 11.13 23.92
C THR A 24 -7.34 9.79 23.88
N LEU A 25 -7.21 9.01 22.81
CA LEU A 25 -7.83 7.69 22.71
C LEU A 25 -6.94 6.68 23.46
N ASN A 26 -7.55 5.89 24.34
CA ASN A 26 -6.79 4.90 25.11
C ASN A 26 -6.32 3.74 24.21
N ILE A 27 -5.25 3.05 24.62
CA ILE A 27 -4.62 2.02 23.79
C ILE A 27 -5.52 0.77 23.63
N GLU A 28 -6.32 0.45 24.63
CA GLU A 28 -7.25 -0.68 24.60
C GLU A 28 -8.31 -0.51 23.52
N ASP A 29 -8.80 0.71 23.34
CA ASP A 29 -9.76 1.09 22.30
C ASP A 29 -9.11 1.05 20.92
N VAL A 30 -7.85 1.50 20.79
CA VAL A 30 -7.09 1.34 19.53
C VAL A 30 -6.90 -0.14 19.18
N ASP A 31 -6.58 -0.99 20.16
CA ASP A 31 -6.46 -2.44 19.95
C ASP A 31 -7.79 -3.07 19.50
N ARG A 32 -8.93 -2.58 20.00
CA ARG A 32 -10.26 -2.99 19.51
C ARG A 32 -10.43 -2.65 18.03
N PHE A 33 -10.02 -1.46 17.58
CA PHE A 33 -10.02 -1.08 16.16
C PHE A 33 -9.10 -1.98 15.33
N ILE A 34 -7.85 -2.15 15.74
CA ILE A 34 -6.85 -2.96 15.03
C ILE A 34 -7.36 -4.39 14.83
N SER A 35 -7.98 -4.97 15.87
CA SER A 35 -8.56 -6.32 15.81
C SER A 35 -9.69 -6.49 14.77
N MET A 36 -10.23 -5.37 14.25
CA MET A 36 -11.26 -5.37 13.22
C MET A 36 -10.73 -5.17 11.80
N PHE A 37 -9.51 -4.69 11.57
CA PHE A 37 -9.06 -4.30 10.21
C PHE A 37 -9.19 -5.45 9.22
N TYR A 38 -8.69 -6.63 9.58
CA TYR A 38 -8.81 -7.83 8.74
C TYR A 38 -10.29 -8.20 8.46
N LYS A 39 -11.17 -8.03 9.45
CA LYS A 39 -12.61 -8.30 9.30
C LYS A 39 -13.30 -7.26 8.42
N LEU A 40 -12.92 -5.99 8.51
CA LEU A 40 -13.46 -4.91 7.68
C LEU A 40 -13.10 -5.10 6.21
N VAL A 41 -11.86 -5.50 5.94
CA VAL A 41 -11.35 -5.77 4.59
C VAL A 41 -12.05 -6.94 3.91
N ASN A 42 -12.44 -7.94 4.69
CA ASN A 42 -13.08 -9.16 4.20
C ASN A 42 -14.58 -9.22 4.52
N TYR A 43 -15.19 -8.08 4.87
CA TYR A 43 -16.61 -8.08 5.24
C TYR A 43 -17.49 -8.29 4.01
N GLU A 44 -18.43 -9.22 4.13
CA GLU A 44 -19.33 -9.64 3.05
C GLU A 44 -20.72 -9.90 3.62
N GLU A 45 -21.74 -9.39 2.93
CA GLU A 45 -23.16 -9.68 3.20
C GLU A 45 -23.81 -10.07 1.89
N GLU A 46 -24.63 -11.13 1.89
CA GLU A 46 -25.38 -11.58 0.69
C GLU A 46 -24.48 -11.76 -0.55
N SER A 47 -23.28 -12.32 -0.35
CA SER A 47 -22.27 -12.51 -1.39
C SER A 47 -21.70 -11.22 -2.01
N GLN A 48 -21.91 -10.07 -1.37
CA GLN A 48 -21.39 -8.78 -1.78
C GLN A 48 -20.41 -8.23 -0.75
N LYS A 49 -19.19 -7.91 -1.20
CA LYS A 49 -18.20 -7.26 -0.35
C LYS A 49 -18.65 -5.84 -0.01
N ILE A 50 -18.66 -5.52 1.28
CA ILE A 50 -18.92 -4.15 1.75
C ILE A 50 -17.59 -3.58 2.20
N ARG A 51 -17.21 -2.44 1.63
CA ARG A 51 -15.96 -1.75 1.93
C ARG A 51 -16.29 -0.44 2.64
N PRO A 52 -16.31 -0.42 3.97
CA PRO A 52 -16.78 0.75 4.71
C PRO A 52 -15.75 1.88 4.69
N THR A 53 -16.28 3.10 4.85
CA THR A 53 -15.50 4.24 5.35
C THR A 53 -15.96 4.54 6.78
N ILE A 54 -15.01 4.68 7.70
CA ILE A 54 -15.28 4.94 9.12
C ILE A 54 -14.56 6.22 9.54
N LEU A 55 -15.28 7.16 10.15
CA LEU A 55 -14.72 8.33 10.81
C LEU A 55 -14.59 8.04 12.30
N ILE A 56 -13.40 8.22 12.84
CA ILE A 56 -13.09 8.09 14.26
C ILE A 56 -12.75 9.50 14.74
N THR A 57 -13.56 10.06 15.63
CA THR A 57 -13.48 11.49 15.98
C THR A 57 -13.77 11.74 17.44
N SER A 58 -13.27 12.84 18.02
CA SER A 58 -13.69 13.29 19.35
C SER A 58 -14.88 14.26 19.31
N ASN A 59 -15.16 14.87 18.15
CA ASN A 59 -16.30 15.76 18.00
C ASN A 59 -16.91 15.75 16.57
N ILE A 60 -17.85 14.84 16.34
CA ILE A 60 -18.60 14.71 15.08
C ILE A 60 -19.37 15.98 14.72
N ASN A 61 -19.83 16.75 15.72
CA ASN A 61 -20.57 17.99 15.47
C ASN A 61 -19.66 19.05 14.84
N SER A 62 -18.36 19.05 15.15
CA SER A 62 -17.38 19.89 14.46
C SER A 62 -17.35 19.58 12.97
N ILE A 63 -17.33 18.29 12.59
CA ILE A 63 -17.32 17.87 11.18
C ILE A 63 -18.62 18.30 10.49
N VAL A 64 -19.77 18.06 11.12
CA VAL A 64 -21.08 18.42 10.55
C VAL A 64 -21.19 19.92 10.28
N ARG A 65 -20.66 20.76 11.19
CA ARG A 65 -20.68 22.23 11.02
C ARG A 65 -19.75 22.72 9.91
N ASN A 66 -18.62 22.04 9.70
CA ASN A 66 -17.63 22.44 8.69
C ASN A 66 -17.92 21.88 7.30
N VAL A 67 -18.72 20.82 7.19
CA VAL A 67 -19.13 20.24 5.91
C VAL A 67 -20.58 20.61 5.62
N GLN A 68 -20.76 21.53 4.67
CA GLN A 68 -22.09 21.97 4.21
C GLN A 68 -22.97 20.79 3.76
N SER A 69 -24.26 20.86 4.11
CA SER A 69 -25.29 19.87 3.76
C SER A 69 -24.99 18.45 4.27
N SER A 70 -24.13 18.29 5.26
CA SER A 70 -23.95 17.01 5.94
C SER A 70 -25.10 16.73 6.90
N LYS A 71 -25.54 15.48 6.93
CA LYS A 71 -26.53 14.98 7.89
C LYS A 71 -25.92 13.79 8.62
N LYS A 72 -25.93 13.86 9.96
CA LYS A 72 -25.62 12.73 10.82
C LYS A 72 -26.92 12.09 11.34
N ILE A 73 -26.90 10.78 11.54
CA ILE A 73 -27.95 10.01 12.19
C ILE A 73 -27.27 9.16 13.26
N LEU A 74 -27.66 9.39 14.51
CA LEU A 74 -27.21 8.64 15.67
C LEU A 74 -28.01 7.33 15.77
N PHE A 75 -27.33 6.22 16.02
CA PHE A 75 -27.97 4.91 16.18
C PHE A 75 -27.75 4.34 17.59
N TYR A 76 -26.55 4.48 18.13
CA TYR A 76 -26.19 3.90 19.42
C TYR A 76 -25.37 4.88 20.25
N GLU A 77 -25.57 4.80 21.56
CA GLU A 77 -24.73 5.41 22.58
C GLU A 77 -24.36 4.32 23.56
N ASP A 78 -23.06 4.10 23.76
CA ASP A 78 -22.53 3.15 24.74
C ASP A 78 -21.64 3.92 25.73
N GLN A 79 -21.48 3.42 26.96
CA GLN A 79 -20.56 4.00 27.94
C GLN A 79 -19.09 3.67 27.63
N ASP A 80 -18.86 2.59 26.87
CA ASP A 80 -17.55 2.09 26.51
C ASP A 80 -17.56 1.45 25.10
N MET A 81 -16.42 0.92 24.67
CA MET A 81 -16.28 0.20 23.39
C MET A 81 -16.51 -1.32 23.50
N CYS A 82 -17.09 -1.86 24.58
CA CYS A 82 -17.32 -3.30 24.70
C CYS A 82 -18.21 -3.83 23.57
N ASN A 83 -19.17 -3.03 23.10
CA ASN A 83 -20.08 -3.38 22.01
C ASN A 83 -19.57 -2.99 20.61
N PHE A 84 -18.35 -2.43 20.49
CA PHE A 84 -17.82 -1.86 19.26
C PHE A 84 -18.03 -2.73 18.01
N LYS A 85 -17.62 -4.00 18.09
CA LYS A 85 -17.74 -4.96 16.98
C LYS A 85 -19.19 -5.16 16.52
N ALA A 86 -20.11 -5.26 17.47
CA ALA A 86 -21.53 -5.44 17.18
C ALA A 86 -22.14 -4.17 16.56
N ARG A 87 -21.80 -2.99 17.09
CA ARG A 87 -22.28 -1.70 16.57
C ARG A 87 -21.80 -1.45 15.14
N ILE A 88 -20.50 -1.62 14.89
CA ILE A 88 -19.91 -1.44 13.57
C ILE A 88 -20.54 -2.40 12.56
N LYS A 89 -20.70 -3.68 12.94
CA LYS A 89 -21.38 -4.67 12.09
C LYS A 89 -22.82 -4.24 11.74
N ALA A 90 -23.60 -3.79 12.71
CA ALA A 90 -24.97 -3.35 12.48
C ALA A 90 -25.08 -2.13 11.53
N LEU A 91 -24.04 -1.30 11.48
CA LEU A 91 -24.00 -0.12 10.62
C LEU A 91 -23.41 -0.39 9.22
N MET A 92 -22.84 -1.57 8.97
CA MET A 92 -22.20 -1.91 7.68
C MET A 92 -23.17 -1.84 6.51
N CYS A 93 -24.42 -2.24 6.70
CA CYS A 93 -25.43 -2.29 5.64
C CYS A 93 -25.67 -0.91 4.99
N PHE A 94 -25.45 0.20 5.72
CA PHE A 94 -25.62 1.55 5.18
C PHE A 94 -24.48 1.98 4.26
N CYS A 95 -23.29 1.37 4.37
CA CYS A 95 -22.12 1.72 3.57
C CYS A 95 -22.34 1.47 2.07
N ARG A 96 -23.24 0.53 1.71
CA ARG A 96 -23.67 0.28 0.31
C ARG A 96 -24.24 1.53 -0.37
N ASN A 97 -24.80 2.46 0.41
CA ASN A 97 -25.46 3.67 -0.07
C ASN A 97 -24.62 4.93 0.17
N ASP A 98 -23.30 4.84 0.14
CA ASP A 98 -22.35 5.95 0.38
C ASP A 98 -22.53 6.64 1.75
N TRP A 99 -23.11 5.95 2.72
CA TRP A 99 -23.07 6.41 4.10
C TRP A 99 -21.71 6.07 4.70
N THR A 100 -21.17 7.03 5.45
CA THR A 100 -19.94 6.85 6.20
C THR A 100 -20.31 6.57 7.65
N ILE A 101 -19.75 5.53 8.25
CA ILE A 101 -19.93 5.25 9.67
C ILE A 101 -19.12 6.28 10.45
N TYR A 102 -19.63 6.77 11.57
CA TYR A 102 -18.83 7.53 12.53
C TYR A 102 -18.83 6.86 13.90
N VAL A 103 -17.70 6.98 14.59
CA VAL A 103 -17.48 6.65 15.98
C VAL A 103 -16.99 7.91 16.66
N ASN A 104 -17.80 8.47 17.56
CA ASN A 104 -17.50 9.71 18.24
C ASN A 104 -17.24 9.46 19.73
N PHE A 105 -16.02 9.78 20.17
CA PHE A 105 -15.57 9.65 21.55
C PHE A 105 -15.86 10.94 22.32
N GLY A 106 -16.89 10.92 23.16
CA GLY A 106 -17.14 11.94 24.17
C GLY A 106 -16.40 11.67 25.47
N GLU A 107 -16.73 12.41 26.53
CA GLU A 107 -16.08 12.25 27.84
C GLU A 107 -16.43 10.92 28.52
N ASN A 108 -17.70 10.52 28.47
CA ASN A 108 -18.21 9.30 29.13
C ASN A 108 -19.09 8.44 28.22
N ILE A 109 -19.18 8.80 26.94
CA ILE A 109 -20.04 8.13 25.97
C ILE A 109 -19.31 7.95 24.65
N VAL A 110 -19.58 6.83 24.00
CA VAL A 110 -19.17 6.55 22.62
C VAL A 110 -20.44 6.52 21.77
N GLU A 111 -20.56 7.51 20.88
CA GLU A 111 -21.66 7.59 19.92
C GLU A 111 -21.29 6.83 18.63
N TYR A 112 -22.23 6.05 18.13
CA TYR A 112 -22.13 5.36 16.85
C TYR A 112 -23.27 5.80 15.94
N GLY A 113 -22.95 6.09 14.70
CA GLY A 113 -23.96 6.42 13.73
C GLY A 113 -23.42 6.50 12.32
N ILE A 114 -24.21 7.10 11.45
CA ILE A 114 -23.87 7.30 10.05
C ILE A 114 -23.94 8.78 9.69
N ILE A 115 -23.09 9.20 8.77
CA ILE A 115 -23.05 10.55 8.25
C ILE A 115 -22.94 10.51 6.73
N LYS A 116 -23.68 11.40 6.08
CA LYS A 116 -23.63 11.58 4.63
C LYS A 116 -23.77 13.04 4.27
N LYS A 117 -23.04 13.45 3.24
CA LYS A 117 -23.23 14.75 2.59
C LYS A 117 -24.36 14.63 1.59
N MET A 118 -25.44 15.39 1.80
CA MET A 118 -26.64 15.37 0.95
C MET A 118 -26.44 16.31 -0.24
N THR A 119 -25.58 15.91 -1.17
CA THR A 119 -25.20 16.73 -2.33
C THR A 119 -25.45 16.04 -3.66
N SER A 120 -25.36 16.82 -4.74
CA SER A 120 -25.37 16.29 -6.11
C SER A 120 -24.11 15.45 -6.37
N LEU A 121 -24.18 14.52 -7.31
CA LEU A 121 -23.06 13.72 -7.78
C LEU A 121 -21.91 14.56 -8.36
N LYS A 122 -22.19 15.81 -8.71
CA LYS A 122 -21.20 16.79 -9.19
C LYS A 122 -20.45 17.52 -8.09
N ASP A 123 -20.99 17.51 -6.88
CA ASP A 123 -20.36 18.12 -5.73
C ASP A 123 -19.32 17.16 -5.15
N LYS A 124 -18.37 17.72 -4.43
CA LYS A 124 -17.39 16.90 -3.71
C LYS A 124 -18.08 16.05 -2.65
N SER A 125 -17.68 14.79 -2.54
CA SER A 125 -18.16 13.85 -1.52
C SER A 125 -17.80 14.32 -0.10
N LEU A 126 -18.38 13.69 0.93
CA LEU A 126 -18.06 13.98 2.34
C LEU A 126 -16.54 13.92 2.59
N ILE A 127 -15.91 12.81 2.19
CA ILE A 127 -14.48 12.56 2.42
C ILE A 127 -13.61 13.55 1.62
N GLN A 128 -13.97 13.84 0.37
CA GLN A 128 -13.26 14.84 -0.44
C GLN A 128 -13.35 16.25 0.15
N GLU A 129 -14.49 16.60 0.74
CA GLU A 129 -14.68 17.91 1.39
C GLU A 129 -13.86 18.02 2.68
N ILE A 130 -13.79 16.94 3.47
CA ILE A 130 -12.97 16.86 4.68
C ILE A 130 -11.48 16.93 4.32
N LYS A 131 -11.03 16.19 3.29
CA LYS A 131 -9.63 16.16 2.83
C LYS A 131 -9.15 17.51 2.25
N LYS A 132 -10.01 18.51 2.03
CA LYS A 132 -9.56 19.85 1.61
C LYS A 132 -8.72 20.48 2.71
N LYS A 133 -7.54 21.00 2.35
CA LYS A 133 -6.59 21.64 3.29
C LYS A 133 -7.25 22.64 4.25
N ALA A 134 -8.05 23.58 3.73
CA ALA A 134 -8.73 24.58 4.56
C ALA A 134 -9.73 23.97 5.56
N THR A 135 -10.49 22.96 5.12
CA THR A 135 -11.45 22.24 5.98
C THR A 135 -10.70 21.43 7.04
N LEU A 136 -9.67 20.71 6.63
CA LEU A 136 -8.85 19.86 7.48
C LEU A 136 -8.15 20.67 8.57
N GLU A 137 -7.55 21.82 8.23
CA GLU A 137 -6.95 22.76 9.18
C GLU A 137 -7.95 23.30 10.20
N THR A 138 -9.20 23.51 9.78
CA THR A 138 -10.27 23.98 10.69
C THR A 138 -10.73 22.87 11.64
N ILE A 139 -10.84 21.64 11.12
CA ILE A 139 -11.23 20.45 11.89
C ILE A 139 -10.13 20.08 12.88
N SER A 140 -8.87 20.00 12.44
CA SER A 140 -7.72 19.54 13.25
C SER A 140 -7.45 20.42 14.47
N ARG A 141 -7.83 21.71 14.42
CA ARG A 141 -7.74 22.63 15.57
C ARG A 141 -8.78 22.36 16.66
N LYS A 142 -9.90 21.71 16.33
CA LYS A 142 -11.06 21.56 17.21
C LYS A 142 -11.37 20.12 17.60
N THR A 143 -10.88 19.16 16.82
CA THR A 143 -11.18 17.74 17.04
C THR A 143 -10.03 16.88 16.53
N ASN A 144 -9.84 15.75 17.20
CA ASN A 144 -9.08 14.65 16.64
C ASN A 144 -9.96 13.95 15.61
N LEU A 145 -9.38 13.55 14.48
CA LEU A 145 -10.10 12.86 13.41
C LEU A 145 -9.15 11.92 12.67
N ILE A 146 -9.58 10.66 12.57
CA ILE A 146 -8.98 9.63 11.74
C ILE A 146 -10.06 9.11 10.79
N ILE A 147 -9.72 9.01 9.51
CA ILE A 147 -10.56 8.44 8.46
C ILE A 147 -9.97 7.09 8.09
N LEU A 148 -10.74 6.02 8.29
CA LEU A 148 -10.40 4.68 7.84
C LEU A 148 -11.17 4.40 6.55
N ASN A 149 -10.44 4.22 5.46
CA ASN A 149 -10.98 3.78 4.17
C ASN A 149 -10.60 2.32 3.93
N VAL A 150 -11.58 1.49 3.59
CA VAL A 150 -11.33 0.13 3.09
C VAL A 150 -11.40 0.14 1.57
N TYR A 151 -10.36 -0.37 0.91
CA TYR A 151 -10.30 -0.50 -0.54
C TYR A 151 -10.29 -1.97 -0.99
N GLY A 152 -10.44 -2.18 -2.30
CA GLY A 152 -10.27 -3.50 -2.91
C GLY A 152 -8.86 -4.08 -2.68
N GLY A 153 -8.76 -5.41 -2.77
CA GLY A 153 -7.47 -6.10 -2.71
C GLY A 153 -6.77 -6.05 -1.36
N GLY A 154 -7.49 -6.05 -0.24
CA GLY A 154 -6.84 -6.29 1.04
C GLY A 154 -6.24 -5.07 1.72
N VAL A 155 -6.65 -3.84 1.37
CA VAL A 155 -5.98 -2.60 1.84
C VAL A 155 -6.90 -1.75 2.72
N CYS A 156 -6.39 -1.32 3.88
CA CYS A 156 -6.96 -0.27 4.70
C CYS A 156 -6.06 0.96 4.67
N GLU A 157 -6.61 2.13 4.38
CA GLU A 157 -5.94 3.42 4.49
C GLU A 157 -6.47 4.18 5.71
N LEU A 158 -5.57 4.68 6.54
CA LEU A 158 -5.82 5.62 7.62
C LEU A 158 -5.33 6.99 7.20
N VAL A 159 -6.21 8.00 7.29
CA VAL A 159 -5.88 9.40 7.00
C VAL A 159 -6.23 10.26 8.21
N GLY A 160 -5.24 10.96 8.72
CA GLY A 160 -5.37 11.81 9.89
C GLY A 160 -5.67 13.26 9.53
N ALA A 161 -6.30 13.99 10.45
CA ALA A 161 -6.57 15.42 10.25
C ALA A 161 -5.31 16.29 10.30
N ARG A 162 -4.20 15.80 10.84
CA ARG A 162 -2.90 16.51 10.81
C ARG A 162 -2.10 16.21 9.54
N GLY A 163 -2.65 15.41 8.63
CA GLY A 163 -2.06 15.10 7.32
C GLY A 163 -1.25 13.82 7.29
N ASN A 164 -1.09 13.11 8.42
CA ASN A 164 -0.44 11.80 8.41
C ASN A 164 -1.30 10.78 7.66
N LYS A 165 -0.64 9.81 7.03
CA LYS A 165 -1.28 8.69 6.35
C LYS A 165 -0.59 7.39 6.73
N CYS A 166 -1.36 6.33 6.92
CA CYS A 166 -0.86 4.98 7.17
C CYS A 166 -1.69 3.99 6.36
N SER A 167 -1.04 3.09 5.62
CA SER A 167 -1.73 2.06 4.83
C SER A 167 -1.36 0.69 5.34
N VAL A 168 -2.37 -0.09 5.72
CA VAL A 168 -2.22 -1.48 6.15
C VAL A 168 -2.65 -2.38 5.01
N CYS A 169 -1.70 -3.15 4.48
CA CYS A 169 -1.91 -4.05 3.36
C CYS A 169 -1.86 -5.49 3.88
N PHE A 170 -2.96 -6.23 3.71
CA PHE A 170 -3.04 -7.65 4.07
C PHE A 170 -2.52 -8.58 2.98
N ASN A 171 -2.13 -8.02 1.83
CA ASN A 171 -1.47 -8.75 0.76
C ASN A 171 0.04 -8.78 1.02
N LEU A 172 0.67 -9.93 0.79
CA LEU A 172 2.12 -10.11 0.93
C LEU A 172 2.93 -9.51 -0.23
N ASN A 173 2.35 -8.55 -0.96
CA ASN A 173 2.99 -7.93 -2.11
C ASN A 173 3.93 -6.82 -1.61
N SER A 174 5.22 -6.94 -1.95
CA SER A 174 6.29 -6.04 -1.51
C SER A 174 6.31 -4.67 -2.21
N GLN A 175 5.43 -4.44 -3.18
CA GLN A 175 5.50 -3.27 -4.06
C GLN A 175 4.10 -2.79 -4.42
N SER A 176 3.63 -1.75 -3.75
CA SER A 176 2.79 -0.72 -4.35
C SER A 176 2.57 0.39 -3.31
N GLU A 177 3.19 1.54 -3.53
CA GLU A 177 2.61 2.77 -2.99
C GLU A 177 1.27 2.97 -3.69
N TYR A 178 0.19 2.78 -2.94
CA TYR A 178 -1.17 2.94 -3.44
C TYR A 178 -1.53 4.42 -3.57
N ASN A 179 -1.24 5.02 -4.72
CA ASN A 179 -1.58 6.41 -4.99
C ASN A 179 -2.85 6.56 -5.85
N TRP A 180 -3.94 5.98 -5.37
CA TRP A 180 -5.22 5.94 -6.09
C TRP A 180 -5.76 7.32 -6.45
N ASP A 181 -5.54 8.31 -5.60
CA ASP A 181 -5.98 9.68 -5.83
C ASP A 181 -5.34 10.25 -7.12
N ASN A 182 -4.05 10.00 -7.34
CA ASN A 182 -3.35 10.44 -8.55
C ASN A 182 -3.79 9.63 -9.78
N GLU A 183 -3.87 8.30 -9.67
CA GLU A 183 -4.27 7.44 -10.79
C GLU A 183 -5.67 7.79 -11.31
N ILE A 184 -6.62 8.04 -10.40
CA ILE A 184 -7.97 8.49 -10.76
C ILE A 184 -7.94 9.91 -11.33
N SER A 185 -7.15 10.82 -10.75
CA SER A 185 -7.03 12.19 -11.26
C SER A 185 -6.52 12.22 -12.69
N ASP A 186 -5.45 11.49 -12.98
CA ASP A 186 -4.83 11.41 -14.31
C ASP A 186 -5.79 10.77 -15.33
N PHE A 187 -6.47 9.69 -14.93
CA PHE A 187 -7.52 9.08 -15.75
C PHE A 187 -8.66 10.06 -16.07
N VAL A 188 -9.14 10.81 -15.07
CA VAL A 188 -10.22 11.79 -15.22
C VAL A 188 -9.78 12.90 -16.16
N ASP A 189 -8.57 13.41 -16.01
CA ASP A 189 -8.02 14.46 -16.88
C ASP A 189 -7.92 14.00 -18.34
N ALA A 190 -7.52 12.74 -18.57
CA ALA A 190 -7.54 12.16 -19.91
C ALA A 190 -8.96 12.10 -20.50
N CYS A 191 -9.96 11.71 -19.70
CA CYS A 191 -11.36 11.63 -20.12
C CYS A 191 -11.97 13.00 -20.48
N VAL A 192 -11.48 14.09 -19.88
CA VAL A 192 -12.05 15.44 -20.10
C VAL A 192 -11.17 16.35 -20.97
N SER A 193 -10.00 15.88 -21.41
CA SER A 193 -8.97 16.70 -22.08
C SER A 193 -9.43 17.45 -23.34
N LYS A 194 -10.49 17.00 -24.03
CA LYS A 194 -11.06 17.67 -25.22
C LYS A 194 -12.46 18.26 -25.01
N ILE A 195 -12.95 18.34 -23.77
CA ILE A 195 -14.23 18.99 -23.47
C ILE A 195 -14.05 20.51 -23.54
N LYS A 196 -14.76 21.16 -24.47
CA LYS A 196 -14.78 22.62 -24.61
C LYS A 196 -15.92 23.22 -23.78
N THR A 197 -15.61 23.77 -22.61
CA THR A 197 -16.59 24.43 -21.73
C THR A 197 -15.89 25.44 -20.80
N THR A 198 -16.66 26.17 -19.98
CA THR A 198 -16.10 27.09 -18.97
C THR A 198 -15.33 26.34 -17.90
N PRO A 199 -14.26 26.91 -17.27
CA PRO A 199 -13.47 26.24 -16.24
C PRO A 199 -14.30 25.65 -15.09
N LYS A 200 -15.31 26.38 -14.61
CA LYS A 200 -16.23 25.92 -13.55
C LYS A 200 -16.96 24.64 -13.96
N LYS A 201 -17.61 24.66 -15.12
CA LYS A 201 -18.31 23.50 -15.70
C LYS A 201 -17.39 22.30 -15.94
N LEU A 202 -16.15 22.55 -16.35
CA LEU A 202 -15.16 21.49 -16.53
C LEU A 202 -14.81 20.85 -15.18
N GLN A 203 -14.67 21.66 -14.14
CA GLN A 203 -14.42 21.16 -12.78
C GLN A 203 -15.58 20.31 -12.25
N ASP A 204 -16.83 20.70 -12.51
CA ASP A 204 -18.01 19.92 -12.12
C ASP A 204 -18.01 18.53 -12.81
N ILE A 205 -17.62 18.47 -14.09
CA ILE A 205 -17.48 17.20 -14.83
C ILE A 205 -16.33 16.36 -14.25
N ARG A 206 -15.20 16.98 -13.89
CA ARG A 206 -14.10 16.26 -13.23
C ARG A 206 -14.57 15.63 -11.94
N THR A 207 -15.15 16.43 -11.03
CA THR A 207 -15.62 15.95 -9.72
C THR A 207 -16.64 14.82 -9.87
N LEU A 208 -17.53 14.91 -10.85
CA LEU A 208 -18.43 13.83 -11.19
C LEU A 208 -17.71 12.53 -11.56
N ILE A 209 -16.83 12.55 -12.57
CA ILE A 209 -16.15 11.32 -13.04
C ILE A 209 -15.28 10.76 -11.90
N THR A 210 -14.60 11.64 -11.16
CA THR A 210 -13.86 11.28 -9.95
C THR A 210 -14.75 10.56 -8.94
N ASN A 211 -15.95 11.07 -8.64
CA ASN A 211 -16.89 10.43 -7.72
C ASN A 211 -17.34 9.04 -8.20
N ILE A 212 -17.62 8.88 -9.49
CA ILE A 212 -17.96 7.58 -10.09
C ILE A 212 -16.79 6.62 -9.95
N PHE A 213 -15.56 7.04 -10.24
CA PHE A 213 -14.40 6.16 -10.19
C PHE A 213 -13.96 5.82 -8.76
N TYR A 214 -14.18 6.67 -7.77
CA TYR A 214 -14.04 6.28 -6.36
C TYR A 214 -15.07 5.20 -5.97
N ARG A 215 -16.30 5.31 -6.47
CA ARG A 215 -17.32 4.27 -6.28
C ARG A 215 -16.92 2.96 -6.96
N VAL A 216 -16.40 3.02 -8.19
CA VAL A 216 -15.89 1.86 -8.93
C VAL A 216 -14.73 1.18 -8.20
N LEU A 217 -13.76 1.96 -7.70
CA LEU A 217 -12.63 1.45 -6.92
C LEU A 217 -13.09 0.68 -5.67
N ARG A 218 -14.17 1.17 -5.03
CA ARG A 218 -14.72 0.58 -3.81
C ARG A 218 -15.66 -0.59 -4.09
N ASP A 219 -16.47 -0.54 -5.12
CA ASP A 219 -17.59 -1.47 -5.28
C ASP A 219 -17.25 -2.61 -6.26
N LEU A 220 -16.47 -2.34 -7.31
CA LEU A 220 -16.17 -3.34 -8.34
C LEU A 220 -15.01 -4.25 -7.95
N HIS A 221 -15.11 -5.52 -8.35
CA HIS A 221 -14.05 -6.51 -8.14
C HIS A 221 -12.93 -6.39 -9.17
N GLY A 222 -13.18 -5.84 -10.36
CA GLY A 222 -12.12 -5.57 -11.32
C GLY A 222 -12.71 -5.08 -12.63
N THR A 223 -12.06 -4.09 -13.23
CA THR A 223 -12.56 -3.45 -14.45
C THR A 223 -11.42 -2.95 -15.31
N ILE A 224 -11.70 -2.77 -16.60
CA ILE A 224 -10.79 -2.12 -17.54
C ILE A 224 -11.56 -1.00 -18.23
N CYS A 225 -11.03 0.22 -18.16
CA CYS A 225 -11.54 1.35 -18.90
C CYS A 225 -10.46 1.90 -19.84
N LEU A 226 -10.79 1.96 -21.12
CA LEU A 226 -9.93 2.47 -22.18
C LEU A 226 -10.33 3.91 -22.53
N VAL A 227 -9.36 4.82 -22.49
CA VAL A 227 -9.54 6.20 -22.94
C VAL A 227 -9.04 6.34 -24.38
N ILE A 228 -9.90 6.79 -25.29
CA ILE A 228 -9.58 7.06 -26.70
C ILE A 228 -9.80 8.52 -27.08
N ASP A 229 -9.22 8.92 -28.20
CA ASP A 229 -9.52 10.20 -28.83
C ASP A 229 -10.97 10.22 -29.32
N LYS A 230 -11.70 11.33 -29.13
CA LYS A 230 -13.08 11.52 -29.63
C LYS A 230 -13.23 11.23 -31.13
N ASP A 231 -12.16 11.46 -31.91
CA ASP A 231 -12.13 11.27 -33.37
C ASP A 231 -11.64 9.86 -33.76
N TYR A 232 -11.52 8.95 -32.80
CA TYR A 232 -11.12 7.56 -33.03
C TYR A 232 -12.13 6.85 -33.94
N LYS A 233 -11.57 6.12 -34.90
CA LYS A 233 -12.28 5.15 -35.74
C LYS A 233 -11.47 3.87 -35.75
N ASP A 234 -12.12 2.74 -35.55
CA ASP A 234 -11.44 1.45 -35.50
C ASP A 234 -11.14 0.94 -36.92
N LYS A 235 -10.07 1.47 -37.52
CA LYS A 235 -9.70 1.11 -38.90
C LYS A 235 -9.14 -0.30 -39.04
N ASN A 236 -8.60 -0.86 -37.96
CA ASN A 236 -7.87 -2.12 -37.97
C ASN A 236 -8.67 -3.25 -37.30
N ASN A 237 -9.95 -3.02 -36.98
CA ASN A 237 -10.79 -3.96 -36.23
C ASN A 237 -10.12 -4.46 -34.94
N PHE A 238 -9.36 -3.60 -34.26
CA PHE A 238 -8.66 -3.98 -33.02
C PHE A 238 -9.60 -3.99 -31.81
N LEU A 239 -10.64 -3.16 -31.86
CA LEU A 239 -11.65 -2.99 -30.82
C LEU A 239 -13.05 -3.34 -31.38
N SER A 240 -13.10 -4.15 -32.45
CA SER A 240 -14.35 -4.47 -33.14
C SER A 240 -15.19 -5.49 -32.40
N ASP A 241 -14.55 -6.34 -31.59
CA ASP A 241 -15.22 -7.37 -30.80
C ASP A 241 -15.83 -6.77 -29.53
N GLY A 242 -16.93 -6.04 -29.68
CA GLY A 242 -17.70 -5.52 -28.55
C GLY A 242 -18.91 -4.69 -28.96
N THR A 243 -19.63 -4.19 -27.96
CA THR A 243 -20.89 -3.47 -28.20
C THR A 243 -20.64 -1.97 -28.33
N TRP A 244 -20.53 -1.50 -29.58
CA TRP A 244 -20.45 -0.08 -29.89
C TRP A 244 -21.82 0.56 -29.83
N LEU A 245 -21.93 1.64 -29.06
CA LEU A 245 -23.18 2.37 -28.94
C LEU A 245 -23.47 3.13 -30.23
N LYS A 246 -24.67 2.94 -30.79
CA LYS A 246 -25.15 3.67 -31.97
C LYS A 246 -25.08 5.19 -31.73
N GLU A 247 -25.46 5.61 -30.52
CA GLU A 247 -25.33 6.97 -30.04
C GLU A 247 -24.46 6.98 -28.77
N PRO A 248 -23.28 7.63 -28.81
CA PRO A 248 -22.44 7.77 -27.63
C PRO A 248 -23.19 8.45 -26.49
N ILE A 249 -23.09 7.89 -25.27
CA ILE A 249 -23.70 8.53 -24.10
C ILE A 249 -22.82 9.71 -23.72
N GLU A 250 -23.29 10.92 -23.99
CA GLU A 250 -22.56 12.15 -23.70
C GLU A 250 -22.70 12.55 -22.24
N PHE A 251 -22.07 11.79 -21.34
CA PHE A 251 -22.10 12.05 -19.90
C PHE A 251 -21.91 13.55 -19.65
N GLY A 252 -20.72 14.09 -19.95
CA GLY A 252 -20.37 15.48 -19.65
C GLY A 252 -21.45 16.50 -20.03
N LYS A 253 -22.06 16.40 -21.22
CA LYS A 253 -23.10 17.35 -21.65
C LYS A 253 -24.42 17.20 -20.90
N MET A 254 -24.84 15.97 -20.59
CA MET A 254 -26.05 15.73 -19.80
C MET A 254 -25.92 16.34 -18.41
N PHE A 255 -24.75 16.19 -17.78
CA PHE A 255 -24.45 16.83 -16.49
C PHE A 255 -24.46 18.35 -16.60
N LEU A 256 -23.91 18.99 -17.64
CA LEU A 256 -23.94 20.45 -17.76
C LEU A 256 -25.37 21.04 -17.84
N ARG A 257 -26.38 20.24 -18.20
CA ARG A 257 -27.78 20.65 -18.25
C ARG A 257 -28.51 20.51 -16.90
N SER A 258 -27.88 19.92 -15.87
CA SER A 258 -28.60 19.47 -14.67
C SER A 258 -29.12 20.55 -13.72
N SER A 259 -28.89 21.85 -13.96
CA SER A 259 -29.71 22.86 -13.26
C SER A 259 -31.20 22.74 -13.60
N LYS A 260 -31.55 21.97 -14.65
CA LYS A 260 -32.91 21.60 -15.07
C LYS A 260 -33.18 20.08 -15.12
N VAL A 261 -32.18 19.22 -14.87
CA VAL A 261 -32.31 17.76 -14.97
C VAL A 261 -32.35 17.18 -13.57
N ASP A 262 -33.31 16.28 -13.32
CA ASP A 262 -33.45 15.54 -12.07
C ASP A 262 -32.14 14.81 -11.72
N GLU A 263 -31.68 14.96 -10.49
CA GLU A 263 -30.52 14.25 -9.93
C GLU A 263 -30.67 12.72 -10.02
N ASN A 264 -31.91 12.22 -10.03
CA ASN A 264 -32.17 10.80 -10.23
C ASN A 264 -31.75 10.32 -11.62
N ILE A 265 -32.04 11.09 -12.68
CA ILE A 265 -31.60 10.78 -14.04
C ILE A 265 -30.08 10.71 -14.07
N LEU A 266 -29.44 11.66 -13.38
CA LEU A 266 -27.99 11.76 -13.26
C LEU A 266 -27.37 10.48 -12.68
N ARG A 267 -27.96 10.02 -11.58
CA ARG A 267 -27.56 8.78 -10.90
C ARG A 267 -27.81 7.56 -11.77
N SER A 268 -28.95 7.48 -12.44
CA SER A 268 -29.25 6.37 -13.36
C SER A 268 -28.21 6.24 -14.47
N TYR A 269 -27.74 7.35 -15.04
CA TYR A 269 -26.64 7.29 -16.01
C TYR A 269 -25.32 6.84 -15.35
N ALA A 270 -24.98 7.38 -14.18
CA ALA A 270 -23.79 6.91 -13.45
C ALA A 270 -23.86 5.40 -13.17
N ASP A 271 -25.02 4.88 -12.78
CA ASP A 271 -25.25 3.45 -12.57
C ASP A 271 -25.09 2.65 -13.87
N VAL A 272 -25.57 3.15 -15.03
CA VAL A 272 -25.32 2.52 -16.34
C VAL A 272 -23.83 2.41 -16.64
N LEU A 273 -23.03 3.47 -16.37
CA LEU A 273 -21.57 3.40 -16.54
C LEU A 273 -20.95 2.36 -15.60
N THR A 274 -21.37 2.33 -14.34
CA THR A 274 -20.89 1.34 -13.37
C THR A 274 -21.25 -0.08 -13.81
N THR A 275 -22.45 -0.32 -14.33
CA THR A 275 -22.85 -1.63 -14.88
C THR A 275 -22.03 -2.01 -16.11
N MET A 276 -21.74 -1.06 -17.01
CA MET A 276 -20.86 -1.32 -18.17
C MET A 276 -19.43 -1.68 -17.73
N LEU A 277 -18.93 -1.05 -16.67
CA LEU A 277 -17.61 -1.33 -16.10
C LEU A 277 -17.54 -2.67 -15.35
N ASP A 278 -18.66 -3.12 -14.78
CA ASP A 278 -18.79 -4.42 -14.09
C ASP A 278 -19.05 -5.58 -15.05
N PHE A 279 -19.44 -5.28 -16.29
CA PHE A 279 -19.58 -6.28 -17.35
C PHE A 279 -18.20 -6.78 -17.81
N ASP A 280 -18.17 -7.98 -18.39
CA ASP A 280 -16.90 -8.53 -18.90
C ASP A 280 -16.34 -7.69 -20.06
N GLY A 281 -15.03 -7.77 -20.29
CA GLY A 281 -14.33 -7.00 -21.31
C GLY A 281 -13.95 -5.57 -20.92
N ILE A 282 -13.78 -4.72 -21.93
CA ILE A 282 -13.28 -3.35 -21.79
C ILE A 282 -14.42 -2.35 -22.04
N THR A 283 -14.55 -1.36 -21.15
CA THR A 283 -15.39 -0.18 -21.40
C THR A 283 -14.59 0.93 -22.04
N ILE A 284 -15.11 1.54 -23.10
CA ILE A 284 -14.44 2.58 -23.87
C ILE A 284 -15.08 3.95 -23.61
N ILE A 285 -14.27 4.89 -23.12
CA ILE A 285 -14.62 6.29 -22.95
C ILE A 285 -13.75 7.14 -23.87
N ASP A 286 -14.31 8.16 -24.51
CA ASP A 286 -13.51 9.13 -25.24
C ASP A 286 -13.11 10.35 -24.39
N ASN A 287 -12.10 11.08 -24.84
CA ASN A 287 -11.63 12.29 -24.17
C ASN A 287 -12.55 13.52 -24.31
N ALA A 288 -13.76 13.33 -24.83
CA ALA A 288 -14.85 14.29 -24.73
C ALA A 288 -15.87 13.89 -23.63
N GLY A 289 -15.52 12.91 -22.78
CA GLY A 289 -16.34 12.43 -21.68
C GLY A 289 -17.57 11.66 -22.16
N ARG A 290 -17.46 10.89 -23.24
CA ARG A 290 -18.56 10.10 -23.80
C ARG A 290 -18.26 8.60 -23.71
N ILE A 291 -19.25 7.80 -23.32
CA ILE A 291 -19.16 6.35 -23.43
C ILE A 291 -19.38 5.97 -24.89
N ARG A 292 -18.49 5.14 -25.44
CA ARG A 292 -18.47 4.76 -26.85
C ARG A 292 -18.83 3.30 -27.07
N ALA A 293 -18.32 2.43 -26.20
CA ALA A 293 -18.55 1.00 -26.28
C ALA A 293 -18.35 0.36 -24.91
N TYR A 294 -18.88 -0.84 -24.75
CA TYR A 294 -18.64 -1.72 -23.61
C TYR A 294 -18.54 -3.16 -24.10
N ASN A 295 -18.14 -4.07 -23.21
CA ASN A 295 -17.96 -5.48 -23.56
C ASN A 295 -16.99 -5.67 -24.74
N VAL A 296 -15.89 -4.90 -24.77
CA VAL A 296 -14.90 -4.99 -25.84
C VAL A 296 -13.78 -5.94 -25.46
N PHE A 297 -13.52 -6.93 -26.31
CA PHE A 297 -12.42 -7.87 -26.18
C PHE A 297 -11.28 -7.51 -27.12
N VAL A 298 -10.06 -7.83 -26.67
CA VAL A 298 -8.85 -7.66 -27.46
C VAL A 298 -8.07 -8.96 -27.43
N GLU A 299 -7.62 -9.37 -28.61
CA GLU A 299 -6.69 -10.49 -28.69
C GLU A 299 -5.33 -10.05 -28.16
N ALA A 300 -4.76 -10.85 -27.25
CA ALA A 300 -3.39 -10.64 -26.82
C ALA A 300 -2.47 -10.97 -28.00
N ASN A 301 -1.73 -9.98 -28.49
CA ASN A 301 -0.74 -10.21 -29.54
C ASN A 301 0.29 -11.23 -29.03
N ASN A 302 0.38 -12.38 -29.70
CA ASN A 302 1.31 -13.47 -29.39
C ASN A 302 2.77 -13.16 -29.83
N ASP A 303 3.12 -11.91 -30.14
CA ASP A 303 4.45 -11.48 -30.59
C ASP A 303 5.47 -11.48 -29.42
N THR A 304 5.82 -12.71 -29.03
CA THR A 304 7.00 -13.35 -28.42
C THR A 304 8.17 -12.59 -27.79
N SER A 305 8.26 -11.26 -27.75
CA SER A 305 9.41 -10.58 -27.08
C SER A 305 9.17 -10.19 -25.62
N LYS A 306 7.90 -10.13 -25.17
CA LYS A 306 7.55 -9.88 -23.76
C LYS A 306 6.34 -10.73 -23.39
N LYS A 307 6.59 -11.88 -22.76
CA LYS A 307 5.52 -12.72 -22.20
C LYS A 307 4.78 -11.91 -21.14
N ILE A 308 3.60 -11.40 -21.47
CA ILE A 308 2.78 -10.64 -20.52
C ILE A 308 2.25 -11.62 -19.48
N VAL A 309 2.83 -11.60 -18.28
CA VAL A 309 2.40 -12.43 -17.15
C VAL A 309 1.22 -11.76 -16.44
N GLY A 310 0.13 -12.51 -16.23
CA GLY A 310 -1.04 -12.04 -15.48
C GLY A 310 -2.35 -12.64 -15.95
N GLY A 311 -3.42 -12.37 -15.22
CA GLY A 311 -4.78 -12.78 -15.58
C GLY A 311 -5.26 -12.17 -16.91
N ALA A 312 -6.38 -12.69 -17.43
CA ALA A 312 -6.95 -12.26 -18.72
C ALA A 312 -7.11 -10.74 -18.83
N ARG A 313 -7.68 -10.10 -17.79
CA ARG A 313 -7.88 -8.64 -17.76
C ARG A 313 -6.57 -7.84 -17.79
N ARG A 314 -5.57 -8.26 -17.02
CA ARG A 314 -4.24 -7.62 -17.01
C ARG A 314 -3.56 -7.74 -18.37
N ARG A 315 -3.66 -8.91 -19.01
CA ARG A 315 -3.14 -9.14 -20.36
C ARG A 315 -3.85 -8.26 -21.40
N ALA A 316 -5.17 -8.10 -21.31
CA ALA A 316 -5.92 -7.21 -22.17
C ALA A 316 -5.49 -5.74 -22.01
N ALA A 317 -5.42 -5.23 -20.77
CA ALA A 317 -4.98 -3.86 -20.49
C ALA A 317 -3.58 -3.57 -21.05
N LEU A 318 -2.63 -4.48 -20.84
CA LEU A 318 -1.26 -4.33 -21.35
C LEU A 318 -1.18 -4.47 -22.87
N SER A 319 -2.00 -5.32 -23.49
CA SER A 319 -2.06 -5.46 -24.96
C SER A 319 -2.55 -4.17 -25.63
N VAL A 320 -3.55 -3.51 -25.03
CA VAL A 320 -4.06 -2.22 -25.51
C VAL A 320 -3.00 -1.12 -25.41
N LEU A 321 -2.24 -1.09 -24.30
CA LEU A 321 -1.15 -0.14 -24.12
C LEU A 321 -0.01 -0.35 -25.12
N GLN A 322 0.28 -1.60 -25.50
CA GLN A 322 1.31 -1.96 -26.48
C GLN A 322 0.89 -1.71 -27.93
N ASN A 323 -0.41 -1.56 -28.21
CA ASN A 323 -0.92 -1.30 -29.55
C ASN A 323 -0.24 -0.06 -30.17
N LYS A 324 -0.01 -0.02 -31.49
CA LYS A 324 0.66 1.12 -32.15
C LYS A 324 -0.24 2.35 -32.41
N ASN A 325 -1.55 2.23 -32.19
CA ASN A 325 -2.52 3.29 -32.49
C ASN A 325 -2.38 4.50 -31.57
N LYS A 326 -1.95 5.65 -32.12
CA LYS A 326 -1.75 6.91 -31.38
C LYS A 326 -3.05 7.53 -30.83
N LYS A 327 -4.21 7.06 -31.29
CA LYS A 327 -5.52 7.54 -30.85
C LYS A 327 -6.03 6.85 -29.56
N ILE A 328 -5.29 5.86 -29.06
CA ILE A 328 -5.46 5.34 -27.71
C ILE A 328 -4.65 6.23 -26.76
N ILE A 329 -5.31 6.79 -25.75
CA ILE A 329 -4.72 7.77 -24.82
C ILE A 329 -4.13 7.06 -23.61
N GLY A 330 -4.93 6.23 -22.95
CA GLY A 330 -4.51 5.50 -21.77
C GLY A 330 -5.49 4.41 -21.36
N VAL A 331 -5.09 3.60 -20.38
CA VAL A 331 -5.90 2.50 -19.84
C VAL A 331 -5.93 2.63 -18.33
N TYR A 332 -7.14 2.63 -17.77
CA TYR A 332 -7.41 2.37 -16.37
C TYR A 332 -7.66 0.88 -16.17
N PHE A 333 -7.02 0.31 -15.16
CA PHE A 333 -7.11 -1.10 -14.81
C PHE A 333 -7.34 -1.21 -13.30
N GLN A 334 -8.25 -2.08 -12.91
CA GLN A 334 -8.50 -2.46 -11.53
C GLN A 334 -8.61 -3.98 -11.44
N SER A 335 -7.88 -4.58 -10.50
CA SER A 335 -7.87 -6.02 -10.23
C SER A 335 -8.58 -6.36 -8.93
N GLN A 336 -9.09 -7.59 -8.85
CA GLN A 336 -9.65 -8.17 -7.63
C GLN A 336 -8.59 -8.30 -6.53
N ASP A 337 -7.35 -8.51 -6.96
CA ASP A 337 -6.20 -8.71 -6.09
C ASP A 337 -5.57 -7.38 -5.62
N GLY A 338 -6.13 -6.23 -6.03
CA GLY A 338 -5.66 -4.90 -5.61
C GLY A 338 -4.62 -4.24 -6.51
N ASP A 339 -4.16 -4.90 -7.58
CA ASP A 339 -3.36 -4.26 -8.63
C ASP A 339 -4.26 -3.32 -9.44
N ASN A 340 -4.15 -2.01 -9.22
CA ASN A 340 -4.86 -1.00 -9.99
C ASN A 340 -3.85 0.03 -10.52
N PHE A 341 -4.12 0.59 -11.70
CA PHE A 341 -3.31 1.65 -12.27
C PHE A 341 -4.06 2.38 -13.38
N TYR A 342 -3.67 3.62 -13.63
CA TYR A 342 -3.87 4.32 -14.87
C TYR A 342 -2.52 4.49 -15.58
N LYS A 343 -2.47 4.16 -16.86
CA LYS A 343 -1.25 4.37 -17.67
C LYS A 343 -1.60 5.10 -18.94
N GLU A 344 -1.00 6.26 -19.13
CA GLU A 344 -0.97 6.89 -20.44
C GLU A 344 -0.05 6.11 -21.37
N LYS A 345 -0.43 6.05 -22.64
CA LYS A 345 0.39 5.44 -23.69
C LYS A 345 1.74 6.14 -23.85
N GLY A 346 1.81 7.43 -23.53
CA GLY A 346 3.03 8.23 -23.59
C GLY A 346 4.11 7.79 -22.60
N ASP A 347 3.75 7.26 -21.44
CA ASP A 347 4.69 6.99 -20.36
C ASP A 347 5.55 5.75 -20.60
N LEU A 348 5.03 4.78 -21.36
CA LEU A 348 5.80 3.62 -21.84
C LEU A 348 6.96 4.03 -22.77
N ARG A 349 6.89 5.21 -23.41
CA ARG A 349 7.97 5.74 -24.27
C ARG A 349 9.03 6.51 -23.49
N LYS A 350 8.68 7.17 -22.38
CA LYS A 350 9.62 7.90 -21.53
C LYS A 350 10.57 6.96 -20.78
N LYS A 351 10.08 5.80 -20.32
CA LYS A 351 10.92 4.77 -19.67
C LYS A 351 12.00 4.19 -20.61
N LYS A 352 11.77 4.11 -21.92
CA LYS A 352 12.77 3.62 -22.90
C LYS A 352 14.01 4.52 -23.07
N LYS A 353 13.96 5.79 -22.66
CA LYS A 353 15.09 6.73 -22.80
C LYS A 353 16.02 6.79 -21.58
N LYS A 354 15.67 6.15 -20.46
CA LYS A 354 16.40 6.26 -19.18
C LYS A 354 17.43 5.17 -18.89
N VAL A 355 17.79 4.34 -19.88
CA VAL A 355 18.91 3.38 -19.71
C VAL A 355 20.16 3.99 -20.33
N ARG A 356 21.05 4.56 -19.51
CA ARG A 356 22.43 4.88 -19.89
C ARG A 356 23.34 3.86 -19.22
N ILE A 357 24.13 3.14 -20.02
CA ILE A 357 25.22 2.31 -19.53
C ILE A 357 26.42 3.23 -19.33
N VAL A 358 26.89 3.35 -18.09
CA VAL A 358 28.15 4.02 -17.76
C VAL A 358 28.98 3.02 -16.97
N GLY A 359 30.14 2.63 -17.49
CA GLY A 359 31.10 1.79 -16.76
C GLY A 359 30.72 0.32 -16.56
N GLY A 360 29.84 -0.26 -17.40
CA GLY A 360 29.48 -1.69 -17.31
C GLY A 360 28.42 -2.02 -16.26
N GLU A 361 27.93 -1.03 -15.49
CA GLU A 361 26.78 -1.18 -14.62
C GLU A 361 25.53 -0.53 -15.24
N VAL A 362 24.44 -1.30 -15.24
CA VAL A 362 23.11 -0.80 -15.60
C VAL A 362 22.53 -0.13 -14.35
N VAL A 363 22.66 1.19 -14.27
CA VAL A 363 21.91 1.97 -13.27
C VAL A 363 20.54 2.28 -13.88
N GLY A 364 19.54 1.48 -13.50
CA GLY A 364 18.13 1.71 -13.78
C GLY A 364 17.31 1.34 -12.55
N ASP A 365 16.20 2.06 -12.31
CA ASP A 365 15.27 1.79 -11.21
C ASP A 365 14.92 0.29 -11.19
N THR A 366 15.16 -0.35 -10.04
CA THR A 366 14.99 -1.79 -9.80
C THR A 366 13.53 -2.27 -9.84
N ASP A 367 12.60 -1.38 -10.19
CA ASP A 367 11.15 -1.57 -10.14
C ASP A 367 10.56 -2.54 -11.18
N ASP A 368 11.33 -2.95 -12.20
CA ASP A 368 10.82 -3.77 -13.31
C ASP A 368 11.45 -5.19 -13.40
N MET A 369 12.16 -5.68 -12.36
CA MET A 369 12.60 -7.09 -12.35
C MET A 369 11.46 -8.02 -11.92
N LEU A 370 11.29 -9.14 -12.64
CA LEU A 370 10.28 -10.15 -12.27
C LEU A 370 10.58 -10.70 -10.87
N PRO A 371 9.56 -11.10 -10.07
CA PRO A 371 9.76 -11.61 -8.71
C PRO A 371 10.81 -12.73 -8.61
N LEU A 372 10.92 -13.58 -9.63
CA LEU A 372 11.93 -14.65 -9.70
C LEU A 372 13.37 -14.12 -9.86
N GLU A 373 13.57 -13.03 -10.59
CA GLU A 373 14.88 -12.40 -10.76
C GLU A 373 15.31 -11.65 -9.49
N ILE A 374 14.35 -11.03 -8.79
CA ILE A 374 14.57 -10.42 -7.48
C ILE A 374 14.94 -11.50 -6.45
N ILE A 375 14.20 -12.61 -6.40
CA ILE A 375 14.49 -13.74 -5.52
C ILE A 375 15.88 -14.32 -5.83
N ALA A 376 16.21 -14.52 -7.10
CA ALA A 376 17.53 -15.01 -7.51
C ALA A 376 18.65 -14.06 -7.10
N LYS A 377 18.46 -12.74 -7.22
CA LYS A 377 19.44 -11.74 -6.76
C LYS A 377 19.58 -11.71 -5.25
N LEU A 378 18.48 -11.79 -4.50
CA LEU A 378 18.50 -11.84 -3.04
C LEU A 378 19.17 -13.12 -2.54
N GLN A 379 18.91 -14.26 -3.18
CA GLN A 379 19.59 -15.53 -2.87
C GLN A 379 21.09 -15.45 -3.17
N LEU A 380 21.47 -14.82 -4.29
CA LEU A 380 22.88 -14.63 -4.65
C LEU A 380 23.58 -13.68 -3.66
N GLN A 381 22.91 -12.61 -3.24
CA GLN A 381 23.44 -11.66 -2.26
C GLN A 381 23.61 -12.31 -0.89
N LYS A 382 22.60 -13.05 -0.43
CA LYS A 382 22.67 -13.83 0.82
C LYS A 382 23.80 -14.86 0.79
N LYS A 383 24.00 -15.55 -0.35
CA LYS A 383 25.11 -16.49 -0.52
C LYS A 383 26.48 -15.78 -0.42
N LYS A 384 26.61 -14.59 -1.01
CA LYS A 384 27.85 -13.78 -0.91
C LYS A 384 28.11 -13.32 0.53
N GLU A 385 27.07 -12.92 1.25
CA GLU A 385 27.18 -12.53 2.66
C GLU A 385 27.57 -13.72 3.55
N GLU A 386 27.00 -14.91 3.32
CA GLU A 386 27.37 -16.14 4.02
C GLU A 386 28.83 -16.56 3.71
N GLU A 387 29.28 -16.45 2.45
CA GLU A 387 30.67 -16.71 2.07
C GLU A 387 31.66 -15.72 2.71
N GLN A 388 31.28 -14.44 2.82
CA GLN A 388 32.09 -13.43 3.51
C GLN A 388 32.19 -13.69 5.01
N GLN A 389 31.06 -14.01 5.67
CA GLN A 389 31.04 -14.34 7.09
C GLN A 389 31.87 -15.59 7.41
N LEU A 390 31.80 -16.61 6.54
CA LEU A 390 32.62 -17.82 6.70
C LEU A 390 34.12 -17.51 6.58
N ALA A 391 34.50 -16.68 5.60
CA ALA A 391 35.88 -16.25 5.42
C ALA A 391 36.42 -15.41 6.60
N GLU A 392 35.58 -14.56 7.21
CA GLU A 392 35.94 -13.82 8.42
C GLU A 392 36.09 -14.75 9.63
N LEU A 393 35.21 -15.75 9.76
CA LEU A 393 35.27 -16.73 10.85
C LEU A 393 36.53 -17.60 10.76
N GLU A 394 36.92 -18.02 9.55
CA GLU A 394 38.17 -18.76 9.32
C GLU A 394 39.41 -17.93 9.64
N LYS A 395 39.44 -16.65 9.25
CA LYS A 395 40.52 -15.72 9.62
C LYS A 395 40.61 -15.54 11.14
N ALA A 396 39.47 -15.44 11.83
CA ALA A 396 39.43 -15.34 13.29
C ALA A 396 39.95 -16.61 13.97
N ARG A 397 39.58 -17.80 13.48
CA ARG A 397 40.10 -19.08 13.99
C ARG A 397 41.61 -19.21 13.79
N ALA A 398 42.11 -18.89 12.59
CA ALA A 398 43.55 -18.94 12.32
C ALA A 398 44.36 -17.97 13.21
N LYS A 399 43.78 -16.82 13.55
CA LYS A 399 44.40 -15.87 14.49
C LYS A 399 44.43 -16.43 15.92
N ALA A 400 43.31 -16.98 16.39
CA ALA A 400 43.22 -17.57 17.73
C ALA A 400 44.15 -18.78 17.91
N GLU A 401 44.31 -19.61 16.88
CA GLU A 401 45.23 -20.75 16.91
C GLU A 401 46.70 -20.32 16.99
N LYS A 402 47.08 -19.26 16.26
CA LYS A 402 48.42 -18.66 16.37
C LYS A 402 48.69 -18.11 17.77
N GLU A 403 47.75 -17.37 18.34
CA GLU A 403 47.87 -16.81 19.70
C GLU A 403 48.01 -17.92 20.75
N LYS A 404 47.27 -19.04 20.59
CA LYS A 404 47.38 -20.20 21.48
C LYS A 404 48.75 -20.87 21.39
N LEU A 405 49.27 -21.04 20.16
CA LEU A 405 50.58 -21.65 19.94
C LEU A 405 51.72 -20.78 20.52
N GLU A 406 51.58 -19.46 20.45
CA GLU A 406 52.53 -18.50 21.02
C GLU A 406 52.50 -18.53 22.56
N GLN A 407 51.31 -18.62 23.17
CA GLN A 407 51.16 -18.81 24.62
C GLN A 407 51.75 -20.15 25.11
N GLU A 408 51.60 -21.23 24.34
CA GLU A 408 52.19 -22.52 24.68
C GLU A 408 53.72 -22.48 24.61
N LYS A 409 54.30 -21.79 23.62
CA LYS A 409 55.76 -21.58 23.55
C LYS A 409 56.29 -20.79 24.74
N VAL A 410 55.62 -19.70 25.13
CA VAL A 410 56.02 -18.90 26.30
C VAL A 410 55.97 -19.74 27.58
N LYS A 411 54.95 -20.59 27.74
CA LYS A 411 54.86 -21.52 28.89
C LYS A 411 55.98 -22.56 28.89
N GLN A 412 56.34 -23.11 27.73
CA GLN A 412 57.45 -24.06 27.63
C GLN A 412 58.79 -23.40 27.98
N GLU A 413 59.06 -22.20 27.47
CA GLU A 413 60.28 -21.45 27.80
C GLU A 413 60.37 -21.10 29.30
N GLN A 414 59.24 -20.80 29.95
CA GLN A 414 59.18 -20.58 31.41
C GLN A 414 59.49 -21.86 32.19
N LEU A 415 58.90 -22.99 31.78
CA LEU A 415 59.14 -24.30 32.39
C LEU A 415 60.61 -24.74 32.26
N GLU A 416 61.23 -24.53 31.10
CA GLU A 416 62.65 -24.82 30.88
C GLU A 416 63.54 -23.94 31.76
N LYS A 417 63.22 -22.66 31.93
CA LYS A 417 63.95 -21.76 32.85
C LYS A 417 63.83 -22.21 34.31
N GLU A 418 62.63 -22.58 34.76
CA GLU A 418 62.41 -23.08 36.13
C GLU A 418 63.17 -24.40 36.38
N GLN A 419 63.22 -25.31 35.39
CA GLN A 419 63.99 -26.56 35.51
C GLN A 419 65.49 -26.29 35.59
N LEU A 420 66.01 -25.34 34.80
CA LEU A 420 67.42 -24.93 34.84
C LEU A 420 67.79 -24.24 36.15
N GLU A 421 66.89 -23.48 36.78
CA GLU A 421 67.10 -22.90 38.10
C GLU A 421 67.09 -23.96 39.20
N LYS A 422 66.20 -24.96 39.12
CA LYS A 422 66.17 -26.08 40.06
C LYS A 422 67.46 -26.91 40.01
N SER A 423 67.97 -27.24 38.82
CA SER A 423 69.22 -28.00 38.70
C SER A 423 70.43 -27.25 39.28
N LYS A 424 70.51 -25.91 39.09
CA LYS A 424 71.54 -25.08 39.72
C LYS A 424 71.44 -25.01 41.25
N THR A 425 70.24 -25.19 41.79
CA THR A 425 70.01 -25.17 43.24
C THR A 425 70.36 -26.53 43.85
N GLU A 426 70.08 -27.63 43.14
CA GLU A 426 70.46 -28.99 43.55
C GLU A 426 71.99 -29.17 43.52
N ASP A 427 72.68 -28.70 42.48
CA ASP A 427 74.15 -28.74 42.40
C ASP A 427 74.82 -27.95 43.55
N ASN A 428 74.25 -26.81 43.95
CA ASN A 428 74.75 -26.03 45.09
C ASN A 428 74.49 -26.70 46.44
N ASN A 429 73.37 -27.41 46.59
CA ASN A 429 73.05 -28.14 47.82
C ASN A 429 73.89 -29.42 47.96
N GLU A 430 74.21 -30.12 46.87
CA GLU A 430 75.15 -31.26 46.93
C GLU A 430 76.58 -30.82 47.25
N LEU A 431 77.03 -29.65 46.76
CA LEU A 431 78.33 -29.06 47.11
C LEU A 431 78.41 -28.61 48.58
N GLN A 432 77.31 -28.14 49.18
CA GLN A 432 77.27 -27.83 50.62
C GLN A 432 77.20 -29.09 51.49
N ALA A 433 76.43 -30.11 51.08
CA ALA A 433 76.32 -31.38 51.81
C ALA A 433 77.65 -32.18 51.81
N THR A 434 78.44 -32.11 50.75
CA THR A 434 79.79 -32.75 50.72
C THR A 434 80.85 -31.97 51.49
N GLN A 435 80.64 -30.68 51.78
CA GLN A 435 81.52 -29.93 52.69
C GLN A 435 81.22 -30.22 54.17
N GLU A 436 79.97 -30.48 54.55
CA GLU A 436 79.63 -30.80 55.95
C GLU A 436 79.90 -32.27 56.35
N LEU A 437 79.89 -33.20 55.39
CA LEU A 437 80.21 -34.61 55.68
C LEU A 437 81.72 -34.91 55.81
N ASN A 438 82.60 -34.02 55.31
CA ASN A 438 84.05 -34.14 55.48
C ASN A 438 84.60 -33.39 56.70
N SER A 439 83.77 -32.71 57.49
CA SER A 439 84.20 -32.04 58.73
C SER A 439 83.95 -32.83 60.02
N ASN A 440 83.33 -34.02 59.97
CA ASN A 440 83.05 -34.82 61.17
C ASN A 440 83.81 -36.17 61.23
N SER A 441 84.86 -36.36 60.42
CA SER A 441 85.82 -37.46 60.59
C SER A 441 87.02 -37.05 61.45
N SER A 442 86.76 -36.64 62.69
CA SER A 442 87.76 -36.65 63.76
C SER A 442 87.06 -36.41 65.08
N PHE A 443 86.80 -37.45 65.87
CA PHE A 443 86.99 -37.50 67.33
C PHE A 443 86.38 -38.80 67.90
N SER A 444 87.19 -39.50 68.71
CA SER A 444 86.87 -40.56 69.71
C SER A 444 86.28 -41.89 69.20
N GLU A 445 86.79 -43.08 69.56
CA GLU A 445 87.90 -43.50 70.44
C GLU A 445 88.31 -44.93 70.04
#